data_AF-A0A359EE88-F1
#
_entry.id   AF-A0A359EE88-F1
#
_cell.length_a   1.000
_cell.length_b   1.000
_cell.length_c   1.000
_cell.angle_alpha   90.00
_cell.angle_beta   90.00
_cell.angle_gamma   90.00
#
_symmetry.space_group_name_H-M   'P 1'
#
loop_
_entity.id
_entity.type
_entity.pdbx_description
1 polymer ?
#
loop_
_entity_poly.entity_id
_entity_poly.type
_entity_poly.pdbx_seq_one_letter_code
_entity_poly.pdbx_strand_id
1 'polypeptide(L)'
;MCCFFTTLLFFGPRLAFMIYWLGWPLRVQAVLNTWYWPLLGLIFLPWTTLMFVIVASPINGLQGFDWFWMFLAFMSDLAGYAGGAQNRKRVPGYTGP
;
A
#
# COMPACT_ATOMS: atom_id res chain seq x y z
N MET A 1 -2.76 19.53 12.80
CA MET A 1 -3.33 18.24 13.27
C MET A 1 -3.42 17.17 12.19
N CYS A 2 -3.35 17.51 10.89
CA CYS A 2 -3.34 16.53 9.79
C CYS A 2 -2.12 15.58 9.79
N CYS A 3 -1.00 15.98 10.41
CA CYS A 3 0.25 15.22 10.39
C CYS A 3 0.10 13.81 10.99
N PHE A 4 -0.65 13.65 12.10
CA PHE A 4 -0.82 12.35 12.76
C PHE A 4 -1.62 11.36 11.89
N PHE A 5 -2.71 11.84 11.29
CA PHE A 5 -3.52 11.03 10.38
C PHE A 5 -2.75 10.69 9.11
N THR A 6 -2.01 11.64 8.54
CA THR A 6 -1.16 11.36 7.37
C THR A 6 -0.01 10.41 7.71
N THR A 7 0.61 10.50 8.89
CA THR A 7 1.66 9.54 9.27
C THR A 7 1.11 8.15 9.48
N LEU A 8 -0.08 8.01 10.07
CA LEU A 8 -0.73 6.71 10.24
C LEU A 8 -1.12 6.12 8.88
N LEU A 9 -1.62 6.94 7.95
CA LEU A 9 -2.11 6.48 6.66
C LEU A 9 -0.98 6.21 5.64
N PHE A 10 0.19 6.83 5.81
CA PHE A 10 1.38 6.58 4.98
C PHE A 10 2.34 5.53 5.55
N PHE A 11 2.56 5.55 6.85
CA PHE A 11 3.51 4.65 7.52
C PHE A 11 2.81 3.37 8.00
N GLY A 12 1.53 3.47 8.36
CA GLY A 12 0.70 2.35 8.78
C GLY A 12 0.59 1.23 7.75
N PRO A 13 0.37 1.46 6.44
CA PRO A 13 0.24 0.38 5.47
C PRO A 13 1.55 -0.38 5.26
N ARG A 14 2.68 0.32 5.26
CA ARG A 14 4.02 -0.29 5.12
C ARG A 14 4.32 -1.19 6.33
N LEU A 15 4.09 -0.69 7.54
CA LEU A 15 4.25 -1.47 8.76
C LEU A 15 3.23 -2.60 8.87
N ALA A 16 1.97 -2.34 8.55
CA ALA A 16 0.89 -3.32 8.61
C ALA A 16 1.14 -4.47 7.63
N PHE A 17 1.60 -4.18 6.41
CA PHE A 17 1.99 -5.21 5.45
C PHE A 17 3.19 -6.02 5.96
N MET A 18 4.21 -5.35 6.53
CA MET A 18 5.38 -6.03 7.08
C MET A 18 5.01 -6.96 8.26
N ILE A 19 4.16 -6.50 9.18
CA ILE A 19 3.64 -7.29 10.31
C ILE A 19 2.78 -8.44 9.80
N TYR A 20 1.91 -8.19 8.82
CA TYR A 20 1.05 -9.21 8.23
C TYR A 20 1.87 -10.30 7.53
N TRP A 21 2.90 -9.90 6.78
CA TRP A 21 3.78 -10.83 6.08
C TRP A 21 4.55 -11.73 7.05
N LEU A 22 5.01 -11.17 8.18
CA LEU A 22 5.69 -11.94 9.22
C LEU A 22 4.74 -12.88 9.99
N GLY A 23 3.49 -12.46 10.21
CA GLY A 23 2.48 -13.28 10.90
C GLY A 23 1.90 -14.41 10.04
N TRP A 24 1.70 -14.18 8.74
CA TRP A 24 1.02 -15.12 7.84
C TRP A 24 1.77 -15.33 6.52
N PRO A 25 3.01 -15.81 6.54
CA PRO A 25 3.85 -15.92 5.34
C PRO A 25 3.26 -16.89 4.31
N LEU A 26 2.58 -17.96 4.74
CA LEU A 26 1.95 -18.95 3.86
C LEU A 26 0.86 -18.35 2.96
N ARG A 27 0.10 -17.37 3.47
CA ARG A 27 -0.96 -16.71 2.70
C ARG A 27 -0.38 -15.77 1.65
N VAL A 28 0.66 -15.03 2.03
CA VAL A 28 1.39 -14.15 1.10
C VAL A 28 2.04 -14.98 -0.01
N GLN A 29 2.65 -16.11 0.33
CA GLN A 29 3.23 -17.04 -0.64
C GLN A 29 2.16 -17.66 -1.55
N ALA A 30 0.99 -18.02 -1.02
CA ALA A 30 -0.10 -18.58 -1.83
C ALA A 30 -0.65 -17.57 -2.86
N VAL A 31 -0.64 -16.28 -2.54
CA VAL A 31 -1.22 -15.22 -3.38
C VAL A 31 -0.19 -14.62 -4.33
N LEU A 32 1.06 -14.38 -3.87
CA LEU A 32 2.10 -13.70 -4.63
C LEU A 32 3.18 -14.64 -5.18
N ASN A 33 3.13 -15.94 -4.84
CA ASN A 33 3.95 -17.08 -5.33
C ASN A 33 5.48 -16.96 -5.20
N THR A 34 6.02 -15.77 -5.01
CA THR A 34 7.45 -15.49 -4.90
C THR A 34 7.72 -14.43 -3.85
N TRP A 35 8.97 -14.39 -3.38
CA TRP A 35 9.41 -13.51 -2.33
C TRP A 35 9.63 -12.05 -2.79
N TYR A 36 9.81 -11.81 -4.10
CA TYR A 36 10.11 -10.47 -4.63
C TYR A 36 8.86 -9.62 -4.93
N TRP A 37 7.72 -10.23 -5.32
CA TRP A 37 6.46 -9.48 -5.51
C TRP A 37 5.97 -8.75 -4.24
N PRO A 38 5.99 -9.36 -3.04
CA PRO A 38 5.67 -8.68 -1.78
C PRO A 38 6.59 -7.49 -1.50
N LEU A 39 7.89 -7.61 -1.81
CA LEU A 39 8.87 -6.54 -1.60
C LEU A 39 8.63 -5.35 -2.53
N LEU A 40 8.36 -5.62 -3.82
CA LEU A 40 8.00 -4.58 -4.79
C LEU A 40 6.68 -3.90 -4.39
N GLY A 41 5.72 -4.69 -3.92
CA GLY A 41 4.46 -4.21 -3.36
C GLY A 41 4.64 -3.25 -2.20
N LEU A 42 5.43 -3.64 -1.20
CA LEU A 42 5.73 -2.82 -0.02
C LEU A 42 6.36 -1.46 -0.39
N ILE A 43 7.22 -1.42 -1.41
CA ILE A 43 7.94 -0.21 -1.81
C ILE A 43 7.06 0.71 -2.67
N PHE A 44 6.44 0.17 -3.71
CA PHE A 44 5.73 0.97 -4.72
C PHE A 44 4.25 1.17 -4.39
N LEU A 45 3.60 0.18 -3.79
CA LEU A 45 2.15 0.01 -3.82
C LEU A 45 1.67 -0.69 -2.51
N PRO A 46 1.96 -0.10 -1.32
CA PRO A 46 1.74 -0.78 -0.05
C PRO A 46 0.26 -0.99 0.29
N TRP A 47 -0.64 -0.08 -0.07
CA TRP A 47 -2.07 -0.26 0.19
C TRP A 47 -2.67 -1.34 -0.70
N THR A 48 -2.38 -1.27 -1.99
CA THR A 48 -2.88 -2.25 -2.97
C THR A 48 -2.42 -3.65 -2.65
N THR A 49 -1.15 -3.84 -2.28
CA THR A 49 -0.65 -5.18 -1.92
C THR A 49 -1.22 -5.70 -0.60
N LEU A 50 -1.43 -4.84 0.39
CA LEU A 50 -2.12 -5.22 1.63
C LEU A 50 -3.56 -5.64 1.34
N MET A 51 -4.32 -4.83 0.60
CA MET A 51 -5.70 -5.18 0.24
C MET A 51 -5.78 -6.40 -0.67
N PHE A 52 -4.83 -6.58 -1.58
CA PHE A 52 -4.78 -7.76 -2.42
C PHE A 52 -4.60 -9.03 -1.60
N VAL A 53 -3.71 -9.04 -0.61
CA VAL A 53 -3.49 -10.23 0.24
C VAL A 53 -4.69 -10.50 1.17
N ILE A 54 -5.41 -9.46 1.61
CA ILE A 54 -6.60 -9.60 2.46
C ILE A 54 -7.81 -10.09 1.66
N VAL A 55 -8.07 -9.45 0.51
CA VAL A 55 -9.31 -9.61 -0.26
C VAL A 55 -9.19 -10.72 -1.30
N ALA A 56 -8.04 -10.87 -1.97
CA ALA A 56 -7.89 -11.91 -2.97
C ALA A 56 -7.98 -13.28 -2.31
N SER A 57 -8.97 -14.06 -2.76
CA SER A 57 -9.11 -15.45 -2.36
C SER A 57 -8.09 -16.29 -3.12
N PRO A 58 -7.31 -17.16 -2.45
CA PRO A 58 -6.28 -17.97 -3.11
C PRO A 58 -6.81 -18.89 -4.21
N ILE A 59 -8.10 -19.25 -4.12
CA ILE A 59 -8.76 -20.24 -4.99
C ILE A 59 -9.50 -19.56 -6.15
N ASN A 60 -10.09 -18.40 -5.89
CA ASN A 60 -11.09 -17.76 -6.75
C ASN A 60 -10.65 -16.40 -7.31
N GLY A 61 -9.49 -15.88 -6.85
CA GLY A 61 -8.99 -14.56 -7.23
C GLY A 61 -9.84 -13.41 -6.68
N LEU A 62 -9.85 -12.30 -7.43
CA LEU A 62 -10.66 -11.12 -7.19
C LEU A 62 -12.05 -11.29 -7.83
N GLN A 63 -13.12 -11.24 -7.04
CA GLN A 63 -14.48 -11.42 -7.55
C GLN A 63 -15.39 -10.23 -7.23
N GLY A 64 -16.24 -9.86 -8.20
CA GLY A 64 -17.33 -8.90 -8.00
C GLY A 64 -16.91 -7.59 -7.33
N PHE A 65 -17.23 -7.47 -6.03
CA PHE A 65 -17.01 -6.28 -5.22
C PHE A 65 -15.56 -6.09 -4.77
N ASP A 66 -14.71 -7.11 -4.88
CA ASP A 66 -13.29 -7.03 -4.52
C ASP A 66 -12.56 -5.94 -5.34
N TRP A 67 -12.95 -5.78 -6.61
CA TRP A 67 -12.41 -4.74 -7.49
C TRP A 67 -12.60 -3.32 -6.96
N PHE A 68 -13.69 -3.06 -6.24
CA PHE A 68 -13.92 -1.77 -5.60
C PHE A 68 -12.88 -1.47 -4.53
N TRP A 69 -12.56 -2.47 -3.69
CA TRP A 69 -11.51 -2.35 -2.67
C TRP A 69 -10.13 -2.17 -3.28
N MET A 70 -9.84 -2.87 -4.38
CA MET A 70 -8.58 -2.73 -5.12
C MET A 70 -8.41 -1.31 -5.69
N PHE A 71 -9.50 -0.74 -6.23
CA PHE A 71 -9.50 0.62 -6.73
C PHE A 71 -9.25 1.65 -5.62
N LEU A 72 -9.90 1.51 -4.46
CA LEU A 72 -9.67 2.39 -3.32
C LEU A 72 -8.24 2.29 -2.78
N ALA A 73 -7.69 1.08 -2.72
CA ALA A 73 -6.31 0.87 -2.30
C ALA A 73 -5.33 1.56 -3.26
N PHE A 74 -5.57 1.46 -4.57
CA PHE A 74 -4.75 2.12 -5.59
C PHE A 74 -4.83 3.65 -5.52
N MET A 75 -6.04 4.20 -5.33
CA MET A 75 -6.23 5.63 -5.11
C MET A 75 -5.50 6.11 -3.85
N SER A 76 -5.45 5.29 -2.81
CA SER A 76 -4.74 5.58 -1.56
C SER A 76 -3.23 5.63 -1.76
N ASP A 77 -2.68 4.70 -2.54
CA ASP A 77 -1.26 4.74 -2.95
C ASP A 77 -0.94 6.01 -3.76
N LEU A 78 -1.82 6.41 -4.70
CA LEU A 78 -1.64 7.63 -5.50
C LEU A 78 -1.73 8.92 -4.67
N ALA A 79 -2.69 8.98 -3.74
CA ALA A 79 -2.79 10.07 -2.77
C ALA A 79 -1.52 10.16 -1.91
N GLY A 80 -0.88 9.01 -1.66
CA GLY A 80 0.44 8.88 -1.11
C GLY A 80 1.50 9.70 -1.87
N TYR A 81 1.64 9.41 -3.16
CA TYR A 81 2.60 10.11 -4.02
C TYR A 81 2.30 11.61 -4.16
N ALA A 82 1.03 11.99 -4.28
CA ALA A 82 0.60 13.39 -4.38
C ALA A 82 0.90 14.19 -3.09
N GLY A 83 0.64 13.59 -1.92
CA GLY A 83 0.93 14.20 -0.62
C GLY A 83 2.44 14.43 -0.42
N GLY A 84 3.29 13.50 -0.86
CA GLY A 84 4.75 13.67 -0.83
C GLY A 84 5.24 14.82 -1.71
N ALA A 85 4.67 14.98 -2.90
CA ALA A 85 5.03 16.06 -3.83
C ALA A 85 4.64 17.45 -3.30
N GLN A 86 3.47 17.57 -2.68
CA GLN A 86 3.01 18.85 -2.12
C GLN A 86 3.83 19.31 -0.91
N ASN A 87 4.31 18.38 -0.07
CA ASN A 87 5.15 18.72 1.08
C ASN A 87 6.54 19.25 0.68
N ARG A 88 7.09 18.82 -0.46
CA ARG A 88 8.38 19.34 -0.99
C ARG A 88 8.28 20.82 -1.37
N LYS A 89 7.12 21.26 -1.88
CA LYS A 89 6.88 22.67 -2.24
C LYS A 89 6.75 23.61 -1.04
N ARG A 90 6.61 23.07 0.17
CA ARG A 90 6.49 23.86 1.42
C ARG A 90 7.83 24.16 2.07
N VAL A 91 8.92 23.60 1.56
CA VAL A 91 10.27 23.85 2.08
C VAL A 91 10.71 25.26 1.65
N PRO A 92 11.02 26.18 2.58
CA PRO A 92 11.49 27.52 2.25
C PRO A 92 12.80 27.44 1.46
N GLY A 93 12.83 28.03 0.26
CA GLY A 93 13.99 27.96 -0.65
C GLY A 93 13.98 26.79 -1.64
N TYR A 94 12.85 26.08 -1.79
CA TYR A 94 12.71 25.04 -2.81
C TYR A 94 12.65 25.65 -4.23
N THR A 95 13.80 25.67 -4.91
CA THR A 95 13.94 25.94 -6.35
C THR A 95 13.86 24.63 -7.14
N GLY A 96 12.69 23.99 -7.12
CA GLY A 96 12.43 22.85 -8.01
C GLY A 96 12.19 23.29 -9.45
N PRO A 97 12.34 22.39 -10.45
CA PRO A 97 11.91 22.65 -11.83
C PRO A 97 10.40 22.87 -11.95
#